data_AF-A0A6I8T2G8-F1
#
_entry.id   AF-A0A6I8T2G8-F1
#
_cell.length_a   1.000
_cell.length_b   1.000
_cell.length_c   1.000
_cell.angle_alpha   90.00
_cell.angle_beta   90.00
_cell.angle_gamma   90.00
#
_symmetry.space_group_name_H-M   'P 1'
#
loop_
_entity.id
_entity.type
_entity.pdbx_description
1 polymer ?
#
loop_
_entity_poly.entity_id
_entity_poly.type
_entity_poly.pdbx_seq_one_letter_code
_entity_poly.pdbx_strand_id
1 'polypeptide(L)'
;MGQREWKHLQEIPAPSRNASNLMWCWDSNKPSDLFYGMGVTPMEKDLQDTENTPQDYIVKASPPQKRPRPKERDECFVIARRPRVARPAQTVISWDTLPDELLLGIFNYLHLIDLLRAARVCKRWHRLLTDESLWHSLDLTGKHLADGIIGRVLSLGVVTFRCPRSCMGEPMFTKTRHLRLLHMDLSNSTVSVGALQSILSRCHKLQNLSLEGLVLSDDITRSISQNEDLIRLNLGGCSGFSSESLKEMLTNCSRLDELNLSWCDFEAEHVKSAVSHLPSSLTQLNFSGYRQNLELSDVKTLVAQCPDLTDLDLSDSVMLTADCFAVLQQLLHLQHLGLSRCYQICPAALLELGKKIPLKSLSVFGIVSEGSMQILKESLPHIKINCSYFSTIGRPTTGIRKSREMWGMKCKLTLNYKDYL
;
A
#
# COMPACT_ATOMS: atom_id res chain seq x y z
N MET A 1 10.83 26.50 54.82
CA MET A 1 11.86 26.98 53.87
C MET A 1 11.73 26.18 52.58
N GLY A 2 11.61 26.86 51.43
CA GLY A 2 11.71 26.24 50.10
C GLY A 2 10.43 26.16 49.26
N GLN A 3 9.80 27.30 48.96
CA GLN A 3 8.89 27.46 47.82
C GLN A 3 9.68 27.51 46.50
N ARG A 4 9.16 26.90 45.42
CA ARG A 4 9.50 27.30 44.04
C ARG A 4 8.22 27.51 43.26
N GLU A 5 8.08 28.76 42.82
CA GLU A 5 6.97 29.35 42.10
C GLU A 5 6.94 28.93 40.63
N TRP A 6 5.72 28.79 40.10
CA TRP A 6 5.42 28.73 38.68
C TRP A 6 5.35 30.17 38.14
N LYS A 7 6.16 30.50 37.11
CA LYS A 7 6.10 31.80 36.43
C LYS A 7 5.37 31.69 35.09
N HIS A 8 4.36 32.55 34.97
CA HIS A 8 3.51 32.80 33.82
C HIS A 8 4.26 33.17 32.52
N LEU A 9 3.71 32.70 31.41
CA LEU A 9 3.95 33.15 30.04
C LEU A 9 3.64 34.65 29.90
N GLN A 10 4.60 35.42 29.35
CA GLN A 10 4.39 36.76 28.82
C GLN A 10 4.41 36.71 27.29
N GLU A 11 3.41 37.34 26.69
CA GLU A 11 3.24 37.63 25.27
C GLU A 11 4.20 38.72 24.75
N ILE A 12 4.13 38.95 23.42
CA ILE A 12 4.44 40.17 22.63
C ILE A 12 5.76 40.08 21.80
N PRO A 13 5.91 40.66 20.58
CA PRO A 13 4.97 41.12 19.53
C PRO A 13 5.29 40.56 18.11
N ALA A 14 4.36 40.74 17.16
CA ALA A 14 4.62 40.62 15.73
C ALA A 14 5.41 41.83 15.17
N PRO A 15 6.36 41.66 14.23
CA PRO A 15 6.91 42.78 13.47
C PRO A 15 6.34 42.90 12.05
N SER A 16 6.23 44.17 11.68
CA SER A 16 5.73 44.84 10.48
C SER A 16 6.03 44.24 9.11
N ARG A 17 5.02 44.37 8.23
CA ARG A 17 5.11 44.34 6.76
C ARG A 17 6.11 45.37 6.23
N ASN A 18 7.10 44.91 5.46
CA ASN A 18 7.54 45.46 4.17
C ASN A 18 8.80 44.71 3.69
N ALA A 19 8.62 43.77 2.76
CA ALA A 19 9.61 43.43 1.74
C ALA A 19 8.98 42.49 0.70
N SER A 20 8.86 42.98 -0.52
CA SER A 20 8.66 42.23 -1.74
C SER A 20 9.73 41.14 -1.91
N ASN A 21 9.33 39.88 -1.89
CA ASN A 21 9.95 38.77 -2.64
C ASN A 21 9.03 37.54 -2.57
N LEU A 22 8.61 37.06 -3.75
CA LEU A 22 7.92 35.78 -3.93
C LEU A 22 8.87 34.64 -3.54
N MET A 23 8.84 34.26 -2.27
CA MET A 23 9.53 33.08 -1.75
C MET A 23 8.47 32.03 -1.44
N TRP A 24 8.34 31.05 -2.34
CA TRP A 24 7.48 29.88 -2.16
C TRP A 24 8.05 29.03 -1.03
N CYS A 25 7.51 29.16 0.19
CA CYS A 25 7.79 28.22 1.27
C CYS A 25 7.22 26.85 0.91
N TRP A 26 8.10 25.89 0.65
CA TRP A 26 7.76 24.47 0.55
C TRP A 26 7.52 23.91 1.95
N ASP A 27 6.38 23.26 2.16
CA ASP A 27 6.14 22.45 3.35
C ASP A 27 6.31 20.96 2.98
N SER A 28 7.43 20.38 3.41
CA SER A 28 7.83 19.01 3.10
C SER A 28 6.91 17.94 3.67
N ASN A 29 5.86 18.32 4.41
CA ASN A 29 4.88 17.40 5.02
C ASN A 29 3.68 17.05 4.12
N LYS A 30 3.61 17.55 2.88
CA LYS A 30 2.47 17.32 1.97
C LYS A 30 2.87 16.58 0.67
N PRO A 31 2.73 15.24 0.61
CA PRO A 31 2.92 14.46 -0.62
C PRO A 31 2.01 14.87 -1.80
N SER A 32 0.91 15.59 -1.56
CA SER A 32 0.06 16.19 -2.60
C SER A 32 0.84 17.12 -3.53
N ASP A 33 1.87 17.79 -3.02
CA ASP A 33 2.62 18.81 -3.75
C ASP A 33 3.71 18.19 -4.66
N LEU A 34 4.07 16.92 -4.40
CA LEU A 34 5.10 16.20 -5.17
C LEU A 34 4.67 15.87 -6.59
N PHE A 35 3.38 15.62 -6.80
CA PHE A 35 2.82 15.27 -8.11
C PHE A 35 2.21 16.47 -8.86
N TYR A 36 2.31 17.67 -8.30
CA TYR A 36 1.80 18.91 -8.91
C TYR A 36 2.40 19.16 -10.30
N GLY A 37 3.70 18.86 -10.45
CA GLY A 37 4.42 18.94 -11.73
C GLY A 37 3.97 17.93 -12.79
N MET A 38 3.18 16.93 -12.40
CA MET A 38 2.51 16.03 -13.35
C MET A 38 1.10 16.51 -13.75
N GLY A 39 0.62 17.64 -13.21
CA GLY A 39 -0.69 18.25 -13.51
C GLY A 39 -1.78 17.91 -12.49
N VAL A 40 -1.44 17.78 -11.20
CA VAL A 40 -2.41 17.55 -10.11
C VAL A 40 -2.59 18.85 -9.37
N THR A 41 -3.80 19.42 -9.39
CA THR A 41 -4.19 20.55 -8.55
C THR A 41 -5.23 20.06 -7.54
N PRO A 42 -5.08 20.29 -6.22
CA PRO A 42 -6.16 20.07 -5.27
C PRO A 42 -7.35 20.95 -5.65
N MET A 43 -8.58 20.42 -5.61
CA MET A 43 -9.77 21.27 -5.66
C MET A 43 -9.86 22.04 -4.35
N GLU A 44 -9.82 23.38 -4.42
CA GLU A 44 -10.34 24.22 -3.35
C GLU A 44 -11.84 23.94 -3.25
N LYS A 45 -12.29 23.46 -2.09
CA LYS A 45 -13.73 23.36 -1.81
C LYS A 45 -14.24 24.78 -1.59
N ASP A 46 -15.01 25.29 -2.54
CA ASP A 46 -15.79 26.50 -2.39
C ASP A 46 -16.74 26.35 -1.18
N LEU A 47 -16.51 27.15 -0.14
CA LEU A 47 -17.45 27.35 0.95
C LEU A 47 -18.40 28.48 0.52
N GLN A 48 -19.64 28.11 0.22
CA GLN A 48 -20.74 29.05 0.01
C GLN A 48 -21.22 29.65 1.35
N ASP A 49 -21.16 30.98 1.40
CA ASP A 49 -22.11 31.95 1.94
C ASP A 49 -22.83 31.70 3.27
N THR A 50 -22.55 32.59 4.24
CA THR A 50 -23.62 33.28 4.99
C THR A 50 -23.25 34.74 5.20
N GLU A 51 -24.21 35.62 4.91
CA GLU A 51 -24.18 37.08 4.95
C GLU A 51 -23.81 37.65 6.33
N ASN A 52 -23.13 38.81 6.34
CA ASN A 52 -23.65 40.05 6.93
C ASN A 52 -22.68 41.22 6.72
N THR A 53 -23.22 42.34 6.19
CA THR A 53 -22.57 43.67 6.16
C THR A 53 -23.20 44.53 7.27
N PRO A 54 -22.53 45.59 7.79
CA PRO A 54 -22.77 46.92 7.21
C PRO A 54 -21.56 47.91 7.20
N GLN A 55 -21.54 48.77 6.16
CA GLN A 55 -21.22 50.22 6.08
C GLN A 55 -19.98 50.76 6.85
N ASP A 56 -19.06 51.59 6.33
CA ASP A 56 -19.13 52.72 5.38
C ASP A 56 -17.71 53.17 4.97
N TYR A 57 -17.64 54.13 4.03
CA TYR A 57 -16.55 55.04 3.65
C TYR A 57 -16.04 54.93 2.20
N ILE A 58 -16.76 55.68 1.37
CA ILE A 58 -16.42 56.13 0.02
C ILE A 58 -15.29 57.17 0.08
N VAL A 59 -14.18 56.94 -0.63
CA VAL A 59 -13.37 58.01 -1.23
C VAL A 59 -12.92 57.59 -2.63
N LYS A 60 -13.41 58.32 -3.65
CA LYS A 60 -13.01 58.23 -5.06
C LYS A 60 -11.60 58.83 -5.26
N ALA A 61 -10.75 58.18 -6.05
CA ALA A 61 -9.53 58.80 -6.59
C ALA A 61 -9.41 58.54 -8.11
N SER A 62 -9.27 59.64 -8.85
CA SER A 62 -9.21 59.77 -10.32
C SER A 62 -7.84 59.39 -10.92
N PRO A 63 -7.74 59.10 -12.24
CA PRO A 63 -6.48 58.73 -12.90
C PRO A 63 -5.57 59.94 -13.20
N PRO A 64 -4.22 59.79 -13.21
CA PRO A 64 -3.30 60.90 -13.41
C PRO A 64 -3.14 61.30 -14.89
N GLN A 65 -3.03 62.62 -15.10
CA GLN A 65 -2.91 63.32 -16.39
C GLN A 65 -1.52 63.22 -17.04
N LYS A 66 -1.50 63.24 -18.39
CA LYS A 66 -0.31 63.37 -19.26
C LYS A 66 0.33 64.75 -19.14
N ARG A 67 1.67 64.83 -19.15
CA ARG A 67 2.46 66.07 -19.38
C ARG A 67 3.34 65.94 -20.64
N PRO A 68 3.69 67.07 -21.32
CA PRO A 68 4.12 67.09 -22.72
C PRO A 68 5.65 67.02 -22.94
N ARG A 69 6.03 66.63 -24.17
CA ARG A 69 7.42 66.55 -24.70
C ARG A 69 8.02 67.93 -25.02
N PRO A 70 9.34 68.15 -24.86
CA PRO A 70 10.09 69.17 -25.60
C PRO A 70 10.90 68.58 -26.78
N LYS A 71 11.09 69.39 -27.83
CA LYS A 71 11.75 69.08 -29.12
C LYS A 71 13.27 69.28 -29.09
N GLU A 72 13.95 68.33 -29.74
CA GLU A 72 15.20 68.32 -30.54
C GLU A 72 16.35 69.32 -30.30
N ARG A 73 17.55 68.75 -30.15
CA ARG A 73 18.77 69.18 -30.88
C ARG A 73 19.47 67.93 -31.43
N ASP A 74 19.77 67.96 -32.72
CA ASP A 74 20.54 66.95 -33.45
C ASP A 74 22.03 67.04 -33.06
N GLU A 75 22.54 66.00 -32.39
CA GLU A 75 23.95 65.62 -32.47
C GLU A 75 24.06 64.11 -32.71
N CYS A 76 24.76 63.77 -33.79
CA CYS A 76 24.89 62.41 -34.31
C CYS A 76 25.75 61.55 -33.36
N PHE A 77 25.12 60.80 -32.46
CA PHE A 77 25.80 59.78 -31.67
C PHE A 77 26.11 58.55 -32.53
N VAL A 78 27.32 58.50 -33.10
CA VAL A 78 27.85 57.28 -33.70
C VAL A 78 28.21 56.31 -32.58
N ILE A 79 27.35 55.32 -32.31
CA ILE A 79 27.72 54.17 -31.47
C ILE A 79 28.69 53.30 -32.29
N ALA A 80 29.98 53.56 -32.16
CA ALA A 80 31.02 52.66 -32.65
C ALA A 80 30.88 51.31 -31.92
N ARG A 81 30.41 50.28 -32.63
CA ARG A 81 30.41 48.90 -32.12
C ARG A 81 31.86 48.46 -31.94
N ARG A 82 32.33 48.36 -30.69
CA ARG A 82 33.56 47.62 -30.38
C ARG A 82 33.41 46.20 -30.96
N PRO A 83 34.37 45.69 -31.75
CA PRO A 83 34.34 44.30 -32.18
C PRO A 83 34.33 43.43 -30.93
N ARG A 84 33.28 42.61 -30.76
CA ARG A 84 33.31 41.53 -29.77
C ARG A 84 34.46 40.63 -30.17
N VAL A 85 35.53 40.62 -29.38
CA VAL A 85 36.56 39.57 -29.46
C VAL A 85 35.81 38.25 -29.38
N ALA A 86 35.89 37.47 -30.46
CA ALA A 86 35.24 36.17 -30.54
C ALA A 86 35.83 35.29 -29.43
N ARG A 87 35.03 35.05 -28.39
CA ARG A 87 35.31 34.02 -27.40
C ARG A 87 35.43 32.70 -28.18
N PRO A 88 36.48 31.89 -27.98
CA PRO A 88 36.60 30.61 -28.68
C PRO A 88 35.31 29.82 -28.48
N ALA A 89 34.79 29.24 -29.56
CA ALA A 89 33.54 28.49 -29.54
C ALA A 89 33.63 27.38 -28.50
N GLN A 90 33.07 27.62 -27.32
CA GLN A 90 32.76 26.53 -26.40
C GLN A 90 31.82 25.63 -27.17
N THR A 91 32.23 24.39 -27.42
CA THR A 91 31.36 23.34 -27.91
C THR A 91 30.25 23.17 -26.88
N VAL A 92 29.13 23.87 -27.07
CA VAL A 92 27.96 23.74 -26.22
C VAL A 92 27.40 22.36 -26.52
N ILE A 93 27.67 21.40 -25.62
CA ILE A 93 27.09 20.07 -25.71
C ILE A 93 25.58 20.22 -25.50
N SER A 94 24.79 19.91 -26.53
CA SER A 94 23.33 19.96 -26.47
C SER A 94 22.76 18.58 -26.15
N TRP A 95 22.14 18.47 -24.97
CA TRP A 95 21.41 17.28 -24.53
C TRP A 95 20.12 17.04 -25.31
N ASP A 96 19.63 18.04 -26.05
CA ASP A 96 18.40 17.93 -26.85
C ASP A 96 18.56 16.99 -28.05
N THR A 97 19.80 16.71 -28.45
CA THR A 97 20.12 15.79 -29.56
C THR A 97 20.24 14.33 -29.12
N LEU A 98 20.29 14.07 -27.81
CA LEU A 98 20.43 12.72 -27.28
C LEU A 98 19.18 11.88 -27.60
N PRO A 99 19.27 10.65 -28.13
CA PRO A 99 18.11 9.78 -28.39
C PRO A 99 17.25 9.50 -27.15
N ASP A 100 15.97 9.20 -27.37
CA ASP A 100 14.99 8.94 -26.30
C ASP A 100 15.39 7.74 -25.44
N GLU A 101 15.97 6.69 -26.03
CA GLU A 101 16.40 5.48 -25.36
C GLU A 101 17.54 5.75 -24.37
N LEU A 102 18.46 6.64 -24.73
CA LEU A 102 19.56 7.04 -23.86
C LEU A 102 19.07 7.94 -22.72
N LEU A 103 18.10 8.82 -22.99
CA LEU A 103 17.44 9.61 -21.94
C LEU A 103 16.67 8.71 -20.96
N LEU A 104 15.92 7.73 -21.45
CA LEU A 104 15.25 6.72 -20.62
C LEU A 104 16.27 5.92 -19.81
N GLY A 105 17.40 5.55 -20.42
CA GLY A 105 18.54 4.92 -19.74
C GLY A 105 19.08 5.76 -18.59
N ILE A 106 19.23 7.08 -18.79
CA ILE A 106 19.66 8.04 -17.75
C ILE A 106 18.58 8.15 -16.66
N PHE A 107 17.33 8.38 -17.03
CA PHE A 107 16.21 8.50 -16.09
C PHE A 107 16.01 7.23 -15.27
N ASN A 108 16.38 6.06 -15.81
CA ASN A 108 16.29 4.82 -15.08
C ASN A 108 17.15 4.81 -13.80
N TYR A 109 18.18 5.65 -13.69
CA TYR A 109 18.99 5.82 -12.47
C TYR A 109 18.42 6.80 -11.44
N LEU A 110 17.37 7.55 -11.78
CA LEU A 110 16.80 8.55 -10.88
C LEU A 110 15.85 7.92 -9.86
N HIS A 111 15.89 8.47 -8.64
CA HIS A 111 14.89 8.19 -7.61
C HIS A 111 13.56 8.88 -7.92
N LEU A 112 12.49 8.46 -7.25
CA LEU A 112 11.14 8.93 -7.52
C LEU A 112 11.01 10.46 -7.49
N ILE A 113 11.55 11.12 -6.46
CA ILE A 113 11.45 12.58 -6.36
C ILE A 113 12.22 13.27 -7.49
N ASP A 114 13.38 12.75 -7.89
CA ASP A 114 14.18 13.33 -8.96
C ASP A 114 13.55 13.10 -10.35
N LEU A 115 12.88 11.97 -10.55
CA LEU A 115 12.02 11.76 -11.74
C LEU A 115 10.91 12.79 -11.81
N LEU A 116 10.20 13.03 -10.70
CA LEU A 116 9.12 14.03 -10.63
C LEU A 116 9.64 15.45 -10.89
N ARG A 117 10.85 15.79 -10.41
CA ARG A 117 11.52 17.07 -10.68
C ARG A 117 11.95 17.18 -12.15
N ALA A 118 12.57 16.15 -12.70
CA ALA A 118 13.00 16.09 -14.09
C ALA A 118 11.81 16.23 -15.06
N ALA A 119 10.63 15.74 -14.70
CA ALA A 119 9.41 15.85 -15.50
C ALA A 119 8.94 17.29 -15.71
N ARG A 120 9.50 18.25 -14.96
CA ARG A 120 9.19 19.68 -15.04
C ARG A 120 10.17 20.48 -15.90
N VAL A 121 11.22 19.84 -16.42
CA VAL A 121 12.29 20.52 -17.17
C VAL A 121 11.81 20.95 -18.55
N CYS A 122 11.30 20.02 -19.36
CA CYS A 122 10.77 20.31 -20.69
C CYS A 122 9.70 19.29 -21.13
N LYS A 123 8.94 19.61 -22.18
CA LYS A 123 7.86 18.74 -22.70
C LYS A 123 8.36 17.35 -23.10
N ARG A 124 9.57 17.25 -23.67
CA ARG A 124 10.17 15.98 -24.06
C ARG A 124 10.45 15.09 -22.85
N TRP A 125 11.08 15.66 -21.81
CA TRP A 125 11.37 14.94 -20.57
C TRP A 125 10.08 14.52 -19.87
N HIS A 126 9.09 15.41 -19.81
CA HIS A 126 7.76 15.07 -19.27
C HIS A 126 7.17 13.83 -19.96
N ARG A 127 7.16 13.79 -21.30
CA ARG A 127 6.67 12.62 -22.06
C ARG A 127 7.47 11.36 -21.74
N LEU A 128 8.80 11.42 -21.75
CA LEU A 128 9.66 10.26 -21.49
C LEU A 128 9.54 9.76 -20.05
N LEU A 129 9.35 10.66 -19.07
CA LEU A 129 9.20 10.30 -17.67
C LEU A 129 7.83 9.69 -17.34
N THR A 130 6.89 9.72 -18.30
CA THR A 130 5.64 8.94 -18.23
C THR A 130 5.75 7.56 -18.91
N ASP A 131 6.94 7.20 -19.42
CA ASP A 131 7.16 5.90 -20.06
C ASP A 131 7.07 4.75 -19.06
N GLU A 132 6.38 3.68 -19.45
CA GLU A 132 6.09 2.53 -18.61
C GLU A 132 7.37 1.81 -18.13
N SER A 133 8.49 1.92 -18.86
CA SER A 133 9.77 1.29 -18.49
C SER A 133 10.33 1.82 -17.17
N LEU A 134 9.92 3.02 -16.75
CA LEU A 134 10.42 3.67 -15.54
C LEU A 134 9.61 3.34 -14.28
N TRP A 135 8.33 2.95 -14.43
CA TRP A 135 7.33 2.85 -13.35
C TRP A 135 7.03 1.43 -12.89
N HIS A 136 7.84 0.45 -13.30
CA HIS A 136 7.57 -0.97 -13.07
C HIS A 136 7.24 -1.33 -11.61
N SER A 137 8.00 -0.79 -10.64
CA SER A 137 7.78 -1.04 -9.22
C SER A 137 7.84 0.23 -8.37
N LEU A 138 6.82 0.41 -7.54
CA LEU A 138 6.58 1.62 -6.77
C LEU A 138 6.19 1.31 -5.31
N ASP A 139 6.83 2.01 -4.37
CA ASP A 139 6.54 1.97 -2.94
C ASP A 139 6.13 3.35 -2.41
N LEU A 140 4.87 3.44 -2.00
CA LEU A 140 4.23 4.59 -1.35
C LEU A 140 3.75 4.26 0.07
N THR A 141 4.41 3.32 0.76
CA THR A 141 4.07 2.92 2.14
C THR A 141 3.97 4.13 3.07
N GLY A 142 2.91 4.18 3.89
CA GLY A 142 2.78 5.17 4.95
C GLY A 142 2.49 6.59 4.47
N LYS A 143 1.97 6.76 3.24
CA LYS A 143 1.77 8.10 2.65
C LYS A 143 0.30 8.50 2.70
N HIS A 144 0.07 9.81 2.77
CA HIS A 144 -1.22 10.42 2.48
C HIS A 144 -1.27 10.77 1.00
N LEU A 145 -2.19 10.22 0.25
CA LEU A 145 -2.27 10.39 -1.19
C LEU A 145 -3.56 11.11 -1.50
N ALA A 146 -3.46 12.32 -2.05
CA ALA A 146 -4.62 13.13 -2.41
C ALA A 146 -5.39 12.49 -3.58
N ASP A 147 -6.58 13.02 -3.83
CA ASP A 147 -7.44 12.61 -4.94
C ASP A 147 -6.68 12.65 -6.28
N GLY A 148 -6.94 11.65 -7.12
CA GLY A 148 -6.35 11.51 -8.45
C GLY A 148 -4.91 11.01 -8.50
N ILE A 149 -4.14 11.06 -7.40
CA ILE A 149 -2.74 10.60 -7.39
C ILE A 149 -2.65 9.12 -7.75
N ILE A 150 -3.41 8.27 -7.08
CA ILE A 150 -3.41 6.82 -7.31
C ILE A 150 -3.82 6.51 -8.75
N GLY A 151 -4.91 7.11 -9.23
CA GLY A 151 -5.40 6.88 -10.59
C GLY A 151 -4.36 7.21 -11.66
N ARG A 152 -3.64 8.32 -11.48
CA ARG A 152 -2.58 8.75 -12.39
C ARG A 152 -1.36 7.83 -12.33
N VAL A 153 -0.87 7.55 -11.13
CA VAL A 153 0.33 6.75 -10.90
C VAL A 153 0.15 5.32 -11.42
N LEU A 154 -0.96 4.67 -11.10
CA LEU A 154 -1.24 3.30 -11.57
C LEU A 154 -1.40 3.27 -13.11
N SER A 155 -1.87 4.36 -13.72
CA SER A 155 -1.98 4.51 -15.17
C SER A 155 -0.63 4.64 -15.90
N LEU A 156 0.49 4.77 -15.18
CA LEU A 156 1.85 4.81 -15.74
C LEU A 156 2.42 3.41 -16.01
N GLY A 157 1.61 2.35 -15.90
CA GLY A 157 2.04 0.98 -16.19
C GLY A 157 2.73 0.29 -15.01
N VAL A 158 2.37 0.66 -13.78
CA VAL A 158 2.89 0.01 -12.57
C VAL A 158 2.51 -1.47 -12.57
N VAL A 159 3.49 -2.33 -12.29
CA VAL A 159 3.34 -3.79 -12.19
C VAL A 159 3.33 -4.23 -10.73
N THR A 160 4.22 -3.64 -9.93
CA THR A 160 4.37 -3.91 -8.50
C THR A 160 4.07 -2.65 -7.71
N PHE A 161 2.97 -2.66 -6.94
CA PHE A 161 2.53 -1.52 -6.15
C PHE A 161 2.46 -1.86 -4.66
N ARG A 162 3.34 -1.23 -3.88
CA ARG A 162 3.38 -1.37 -2.43
C ARG A 162 2.90 -0.08 -1.78
N CYS A 163 1.77 -0.12 -1.10
CA CYS A 163 1.21 1.04 -0.42
C CYS A 163 0.46 0.67 0.89
N PRO A 164 1.00 -0.20 1.76
CA PRO A 164 0.36 -0.49 3.04
C PRO A 164 0.37 0.73 3.98
N ARG A 165 -0.58 0.76 4.91
CA ARG A 165 -0.70 1.79 5.96
C ARG A 165 -0.75 3.22 5.43
N SER A 166 -1.38 3.41 4.28
CA SER A 166 -1.46 4.68 3.59
C SER A 166 -2.89 5.23 3.63
N CYS A 167 -3.07 6.53 3.50
CA CYS A 167 -4.41 7.11 3.32
C CYS A 167 -4.56 7.49 1.85
N MET A 168 -5.62 7.02 1.19
CA MET A 168 -5.83 7.23 -0.23
C MET A 168 -7.13 8.00 -0.47
N GLY A 169 -7.00 9.11 -1.20
CA GLY A 169 -8.11 9.82 -1.81
C GLY A 169 -8.69 9.09 -3.01
N GLU A 170 -9.72 9.68 -3.62
CA GLU A 170 -10.47 9.06 -4.71
C GLU A 170 -9.61 8.91 -5.97
N PRO A 171 -9.52 7.70 -6.56
CA PRO A 171 -8.71 7.47 -7.75
C PRO A 171 -9.39 8.04 -8.99
N MET A 172 -8.80 9.09 -9.55
CA MET A 172 -9.24 9.69 -10.82
C MET A 172 -8.49 9.05 -11.98
N PHE A 173 -9.11 8.05 -12.62
CA PHE A 173 -8.57 7.43 -13.83
C PHE A 173 -8.98 8.21 -15.07
N THR A 174 -8.01 8.69 -15.84
CA THR A 174 -8.26 9.41 -17.11
C THR A 174 -8.41 8.48 -18.31
N LYS A 175 -8.00 7.22 -18.18
CA LYS A 175 -8.06 6.20 -19.23
C LYS A 175 -8.92 5.03 -18.76
N THR A 176 -9.58 4.36 -19.70
CA THR A 176 -10.41 3.15 -19.44
C THR A 176 -9.61 1.84 -19.49
N ARG A 177 -8.31 1.91 -19.83
CA ARG A 177 -7.47 0.71 -19.95
C ARG A 177 -7.33 -0.02 -18.61
N HIS A 178 -7.23 -1.33 -18.70
CA HIS A 178 -6.87 -2.17 -17.56
C HIS A 178 -5.47 -1.83 -17.04
N LEU A 179 -5.30 -1.98 -15.73
CA LEU A 179 -4.02 -1.78 -15.06
C LEU A 179 -3.11 -2.99 -15.33
N ARG A 180 -1.79 -2.74 -15.31
CA ARG A 180 -0.75 -3.78 -15.53
C ARG A 180 -0.34 -4.49 -14.24
N LEU A 181 -1.06 -4.24 -13.15
CA LEU A 181 -0.70 -4.70 -11.81
C LEU A 181 -0.72 -6.22 -11.73
N LEU A 182 0.39 -6.78 -11.26
CA LEU A 182 0.52 -8.19 -10.90
C LEU A 182 0.62 -8.35 -9.39
N HIS A 183 1.18 -7.36 -8.69
CA HIS A 183 1.47 -7.45 -7.27
C HIS A 183 1.05 -6.17 -6.56
N MET A 184 0.13 -6.30 -5.60
CA MET A 184 -0.45 -5.16 -4.90
C MET A 184 -0.58 -5.42 -3.40
N ASP A 185 -0.03 -4.52 -2.59
CA ASP A 185 -0.21 -4.50 -1.14
C ASP A 185 -0.81 -3.16 -0.70
N LEU A 186 -2.07 -3.19 -0.25
CA LEU A 186 -2.77 -2.06 0.33
C LEU A 186 -3.09 -2.28 1.81
N SER A 187 -2.48 -3.29 2.45
CA SER A 187 -2.83 -3.72 3.81
C SER A 187 -2.84 -2.57 4.83
N ASN A 188 -3.85 -2.57 5.69
CA ASN A 188 -4.04 -1.62 6.79
C ASN A 188 -4.05 -0.14 6.36
N SER A 189 -4.47 0.12 5.12
CA SER A 189 -4.64 1.47 4.59
C SER A 189 -6.02 2.05 4.91
N THR A 190 -6.16 3.36 4.81
CA THR A 190 -7.46 4.05 4.80
C THR A 190 -7.82 4.36 3.35
N VAL A 191 -8.75 3.60 2.79
CA VAL A 191 -9.26 3.75 1.42
C VAL A 191 -10.78 3.56 1.45
N SER A 192 -11.53 4.39 0.72
CA SER A 192 -12.97 4.21 0.60
C SER A 192 -13.30 2.94 -0.18
N VAL A 193 -14.44 2.30 0.10
CA VAL A 193 -14.90 1.11 -0.62
C VAL A 193 -15.02 1.42 -2.13
N GLY A 194 -15.55 2.58 -2.49
CA GLY A 194 -15.67 3.04 -3.89
C GLY A 194 -14.31 3.23 -4.57
N ALA A 195 -13.33 3.83 -3.88
CA ALA A 195 -11.97 3.96 -4.39
C ALA A 195 -11.32 2.60 -4.63
N LEU A 196 -11.44 1.67 -3.67
CA LEU A 196 -10.87 0.33 -3.77
C LEU A 196 -11.51 -0.45 -4.93
N GLN A 197 -12.84 -0.40 -5.08
CA GLN A 197 -13.57 -0.98 -6.20
C GLN A 197 -13.14 -0.38 -7.55
N SER A 198 -12.97 0.95 -7.63
CA SER A 198 -12.52 1.64 -8.86
C SER A 198 -11.13 1.19 -9.31
N ILE A 199 -10.24 0.86 -8.37
CA ILE A 199 -8.91 0.30 -8.65
C ILE A 199 -9.03 -1.17 -9.09
N LEU A 200 -9.67 -2.01 -8.28
CA LEU A 200 -9.69 -3.46 -8.49
C LEU A 200 -10.51 -3.89 -9.71
N SER A 201 -11.58 -3.17 -10.05
CA SER A 201 -12.36 -3.40 -11.29
C SER A 201 -11.54 -3.22 -12.58
N ARG A 202 -10.32 -2.68 -12.49
CA ARG A 202 -9.38 -2.52 -13.61
C ARG A 202 -8.25 -3.54 -13.59
N CYS A 203 -8.19 -4.40 -12.58
CA CYS A 203 -7.15 -5.41 -12.37
C CYS A 203 -7.66 -6.79 -12.77
N HIS A 204 -7.04 -7.40 -13.78
CA HIS A 204 -7.42 -8.73 -14.32
C HIS A 204 -6.21 -9.66 -14.48
N LYS A 205 -5.08 -9.30 -13.85
CA LYS A 205 -3.80 -10.01 -13.98
C LYS A 205 -3.09 -10.14 -12.63
N LEU A 206 -3.75 -9.84 -11.53
CA LEU A 206 -3.14 -9.92 -10.21
C LEU A 206 -2.72 -11.37 -9.92
N GLN A 207 -1.49 -11.50 -9.45
CA GLN A 207 -0.91 -12.76 -8.97
C GLN A 207 -0.74 -12.74 -7.46
N ASN A 208 -0.44 -11.57 -6.88
CA ASN A 208 -0.28 -11.43 -5.44
C ASN A 208 -1.05 -10.19 -4.96
N LEU A 209 -1.99 -10.37 -4.04
CA LEU A 209 -2.85 -9.31 -3.53
C LEU A 209 -2.96 -9.38 -2.00
N SER A 210 -2.80 -8.24 -1.35
CA SER A 210 -3.08 -8.09 0.08
C SER A 210 -3.93 -6.87 0.35
N LEU A 211 -5.10 -7.12 0.94
CA LEU A 211 -6.08 -6.14 1.39
C LEU A 211 -6.33 -6.25 2.90
N GLU A 212 -5.44 -6.91 3.64
CA GLU A 212 -5.55 -7.15 5.09
C GLU A 212 -6.05 -5.90 5.84
N GLY A 213 -7.09 -6.08 6.66
CA GLY A 213 -7.67 -5.04 7.51
C GLY A 213 -8.54 -4.01 6.80
N LEU A 214 -8.90 -4.22 5.53
CA LEU A 214 -9.78 -3.31 4.78
C LEU A 214 -11.25 -3.78 4.81
N VAL A 215 -12.16 -2.81 4.76
CA VAL A 215 -13.59 -3.06 4.48
C VAL A 215 -13.76 -3.21 2.97
N LEU A 216 -14.40 -4.30 2.55
CA LEU A 216 -14.63 -4.65 1.15
C LEU A 216 -16.12 -4.50 0.80
N SER A 217 -16.52 -5.13 -0.30
CA SER A 217 -17.90 -5.28 -0.77
C SER A 217 -17.98 -6.49 -1.70
N ASP A 218 -19.20 -6.94 -2.03
CA ASP A 218 -19.40 -8.01 -3.01
C ASP A 218 -18.88 -7.64 -4.41
N ASP A 219 -18.90 -6.36 -4.77
CA ASP A 219 -18.34 -5.92 -6.04
C ASP A 219 -16.80 -5.96 -6.03
N ILE A 220 -16.18 -5.72 -4.87
CA ILE A 220 -14.74 -5.85 -4.71
C ILE A 220 -14.33 -7.32 -4.82
N THR A 221 -15.00 -8.24 -4.11
CA THR A 221 -14.70 -9.68 -4.19
C THR A 221 -14.95 -10.22 -5.60
N ARG A 222 -15.99 -9.76 -6.30
CA ARG A 222 -16.20 -10.07 -7.73
C ARG A 222 -15.11 -9.50 -8.63
N SER A 223 -14.57 -8.33 -8.31
CA SER A 223 -13.41 -7.78 -9.05
C SER A 223 -12.15 -8.63 -8.82
N ILE A 224 -11.95 -9.13 -7.60
CA ILE A 224 -10.86 -10.08 -7.29
C ILE A 224 -11.05 -11.38 -8.07
N SER A 225 -12.28 -11.90 -8.16
CA SER A 225 -12.61 -13.15 -8.87
C SER A 225 -12.26 -13.14 -10.36
N GLN A 226 -12.09 -11.97 -10.98
CA GLN A 226 -11.63 -11.82 -12.37
C GLN A 226 -10.13 -12.10 -12.56
N ASN A 227 -9.37 -12.36 -11.49
CA ASN A 227 -7.94 -12.63 -11.54
C ASN A 227 -7.68 -14.14 -11.40
N GLU A 228 -7.88 -14.87 -12.49
CA GLU A 228 -7.73 -16.35 -12.52
C GLU A 228 -6.27 -16.81 -12.24
N ASP A 229 -5.29 -15.94 -12.47
CA ASP A 229 -3.87 -16.18 -12.22
C ASP A 229 -3.42 -15.83 -10.78
N LEU A 230 -4.36 -15.59 -9.86
CA LEU A 230 -4.04 -15.22 -8.47
C LEU A 230 -3.39 -16.39 -7.73
N ILE A 231 -2.17 -16.16 -7.22
CA ILE A 231 -1.33 -17.14 -6.51
C ILE A 231 -1.41 -16.90 -4.99
N ARG A 232 -1.31 -15.64 -4.56
CA ARG A 232 -1.35 -15.27 -3.14
C ARG A 232 -2.43 -14.24 -2.86
N LEU A 233 -3.28 -14.55 -1.89
CA LEU A 233 -4.35 -13.66 -1.45
C LEU A 233 -4.37 -13.54 0.07
N ASN A 234 -4.26 -12.31 0.55
CA ASN A 234 -4.39 -11.98 1.98
C ASN A 234 -5.55 -11.00 2.20
N LEU A 235 -6.62 -11.53 2.78
CA LEU A 235 -7.81 -10.78 3.22
C LEU A 235 -7.96 -10.81 4.74
N GLY A 236 -6.88 -11.09 5.49
CA GLY A 236 -6.97 -11.21 6.94
C GLY A 236 -7.58 -9.95 7.57
N GLY A 237 -8.55 -10.10 8.47
CA GLY A 237 -9.23 -8.98 9.11
C GLY A 237 -10.16 -8.17 8.20
N CYS A 238 -10.46 -8.63 6.98
CA CYS A 238 -11.42 -7.96 6.10
C CYS A 238 -12.88 -8.20 6.53
N SER A 239 -13.77 -7.30 6.11
CA SER A 239 -15.22 -7.38 6.36
C SER A 239 -16.02 -6.81 5.18
N GLY A 240 -17.35 -6.92 5.23
CA GLY A 240 -18.25 -6.24 4.29
C GLY A 240 -18.61 -6.99 3.01
N PHE A 241 -18.32 -8.29 2.92
CA PHE A 241 -18.67 -9.13 1.78
C PHE A 241 -19.42 -10.40 2.21
N SER A 242 -20.32 -10.89 1.36
CA SER A 242 -21.21 -12.02 1.62
C SER A 242 -20.55 -13.37 1.38
N SER A 243 -21.17 -14.42 1.92
CA SER A 243 -20.75 -15.82 1.72
C SER A 243 -20.86 -16.27 0.26
N GLU A 244 -21.79 -15.71 -0.53
CA GLU A 244 -21.94 -16.03 -1.95
C GLU A 244 -20.83 -15.40 -2.79
N SER A 245 -20.48 -14.14 -2.53
CA SER A 245 -19.38 -13.49 -3.26
C SER A 245 -18.01 -14.08 -2.91
N LEU A 246 -17.83 -14.54 -1.66
CA LEU A 246 -16.67 -15.33 -1.23
C LEU A 246 -16.57 -16.65 -2.02
N LYS A 247 -17.67 -17.39 -2.15
CA LYS A 247 -17.74 -18.63 -2.93
C LYS A 247 -17.38 -18.40 -4.40
N GLU A 248 -17.95 -17.37 -5.02
CA GLU A 248 -17.65 -17.00 -6.41
C GLU A 248 -16.15 -16.72 -6.58
N MET A 249 -15.56 -15.95 -5.67
CA MET A 249 -14.13 -15.63 -5.68
C MET A 249 -13.26 -16.88 -5.55
N LEU A 250 -13.51 -17.75 -4.56
CA LEU A 250 -12.71 -18.95 -4.34
C LEU A 250 -12.84 -19.97 -5.48
N THR A 251 -14.02 -20.07 -6.09
CA THR A 251 -14.27 -20.95 -7.23
C THR A 251 -13.49 -20.51 -8.48
N ASN A 252 -13.44 -19.20 -8.75
CA ASN A 252 -12.76 -18.66 -9.93
C ASN A 252 -11.23 -18.59 -9.77
N CYS A 253 -10.73 -18.27 -8.57
CA CYS A 253 -9.30 -18.18 -8.28
C CYS A 253 -8.65 -19.56 -8.06
N SER A 254 -8.77 -20.43 -9.08
CA SER A 254 -8.37 -21.85 -9.05
C SER A 254 -6.86 -22.10 -9.00
N ARG A 255 -6.02 -21.06 -9.11
CA ARG A 255 -4.55 -21.14 -9.04
C ARG A 255 -3.96 -20.67 -7.70
N LEU A 256 -4.81 -20.38 -6.71
CA LEU A 256 -4.35 -19.93 -5.40
C LEU A 256 -3.49 -20.99 -4.71
N ASP A 257 -2.33 -20.56 -4.26
CA ASP A 257 -1.34 -21.36 -3.53
C ASP A 257 -1.29 -20.95 -2.05
N GLU A 258 -1.35 -19.63 -1.78
CA GLU A 258 -1.37 -19.09 -0.42
C GLU A 258 -2.62 -18.24 -0.17
N LEU A 259 -3.41 -18.61 0.82
CA LEU A 259 -4.65 -17.92 1.17
C LEU A 259 -4.70 -17.61 2.67
N ASN A 260 -4.94 -16.34 2.98
CA ASN A 260 -5.19 -15.89 4.33
C ASN A 260 -6.57 -15.21 4.42
N LEU A 261 -7.50 -15.89 5.09
CA LEU A 261 -8.85 -15.39 5.41
C LEU A 261 -9.02 -15.14 6.92
N SER A 262 -7.93 -15.20 7.68
CA SER A 262 -8.01 -15.16 9.15
C SER A 262 -8.68 -13.90 9.69
N TRP A 263 -9.41 -14.03 10.79
CA TRP A 263 -10.02 -12.88 11.49
C TRP A 263 -10.97 -12.02 10.65
N CYS A 264 -11.46 -12.52 9.52
CA CYS A 264 -12.57 -11.88 8.82
C CYS A 264 -13.85 -11.92 9.68
N ASP A 265 -14.75 -10.98 9.44
CA ASP A 265 -16.07 -10.91 10.11
C ASP A 265 -17.03 -11.98 9.56
N PHE A 266 -16.65 -13.25 9.75
CA PHE A 266 -17.34 -14.42 9.18
C PHE A 266 -18.31 -15.04 10.17
N GLU A 267 -19.57 -15.09 9.76
CA GLU A 267 -20.60 -15.95 10.34
C GLU A 267 -20.42 -17.42 9.91
N ALA A 268 -21.19 -18.34 10.50
CA ALA A 268 -21.14 -19.77 10.19
C ALA A 268 -21.33 -20.08 8.69
N GLU A 269 -22.21 -19.34 8.00
CA GLU A 269 -22.44 -19.53 6.56
C GLU A 269 -21.22 -19.11 5.72
N HIS A 270 -20.46 -18.10 6.15
CA HIS A 270 -19.20 -17.73 5.49
C HIS A 270 -18.14 -18.82 5.67
N VAL A 271 -18.03 -19.39 6.87
CA VAL A 271 -17.09 -20.48 7.18
C VAL A 271 -17.39 -21.70 6.30
N LYS A 272 -18.64 -22.16 6.29
CA LYS A 272 -19.07 -23.30 5.44
C LYS A 272 -18.83 -23.03 3.96
N SER A 273 -19.19 -21.84 3.49
CA SER A 273 -18.99 -21.43 2.10
C SER A 273 -17.51 -21.47 1.73
N ALA A 274 -16.63 -20.91 2.58
CA ALA A 274 -15.20 -20.91 2.36
C ALA A 274 -14.64 -22.33 2.25
N VAL A 275 -14.80 -23.17 3.28
CA VAL A 275 -14.21 -24.52 3.31
C VAL A 275 -14.74 -25.43 2.21
N SER A 276 -15.96 -25.19 1.71
CA SER A 276 -16.57 -25.98 0.63
C SER A 276 -16.07 -25.59 -0.76
N HIS A 277 -15.45 -24.43 -0.93
CA HIS A 277 -15.04 -23.90 -2.24
C HIS A 277 -13.56 -23.52 -2.31
N LEU A 278 -12.75 -23.90 -1.32
CA LEU A 278 -11.30 -23.73 -1.39
C LEU A 278 -10.75 -24.43 -2.64
N PRO A 279 -9.85 -23.78 -3.40
CA PRO A 279 -9.24 -24.39 -4.57
C PRO A 279 -8.26 -25.49 -4.16
N SER A 280 -8.27 -26.61 -4.90
CA SER A 280 -7.41 -27.77 -4.60
C SER A 280 -5.92 -27.52 -4.80
N SER A 281 -5.54 -26.43 -5.47
CA SER A 281 -4.15 -25.99 -5.64
C SER A 281 -3.51 -25.45 -4.36
N LEU A 282 -4.31 -25.21 -3.32
CA LEU A 282 -3.87 -24.50 -2.12
C LEU A 282 -2.90 -25.33 -1.29
N THR A 283 -1.72 -24.77 -1.01
CA THR A 283 -0.71 -25.39 -0.15
C THR A 283 -0.60 -24.70 1.21
N GLN A 284 -0.93 -23.41 1.30
CA GLN A 284 -0.85 -22.65 2.54
C GLN A 284 -2.16 -21.93 2.85
N LEU A 285 -2.76 -22.26 3.99
CA LEU A 285 -4.04 -21.70 4.43
C LEU A 285 -3.97 -21.16 5.86
N ASN A 286 -4.31 -19.89 6.02
CA ASN A 286 -4.63 -19.32 7.32
C ASN A 286 -6.14 -19.11 7.46
N PHE A 287 -6.77 -19.92 8.31
CA PHE A 287 -8.19 -19.96 8.58
C PHE A 287 -8.48 -19.80 10.08
N SER A 288 -7.67 -18.99 10.76
CA SER A 288 -7.74 -18.71 12.20
C SER A 288 -8.75 -17.62 12.56
N GLY A 289 -9.20 -17.60 13.82
CA GLY A 289 -9.97 -16.48 14.40
C GLY A 289 -11.50 -16.66 14.47
N TYR A 290 -12.04 -17.77 13.99
CA TYR A 290 -13.51 -17.97 13.90
C TYR A 290 -14.15 -18.57 15.15
N ARG A 291 -13.38 -18.91 16.19
CA ARG A 291 -13.86 -19.32 17.52
C ARG A 291 -14.93 -20.41 17.48
N GLN A 292 -16.20 -20.05 17.71
CA GLN A 292 -17.34 -20.97 17.74
C GLN A 292 -17.90 -21.32 16.37
N ASN A 293 -17.54 -20.56 15.32
CA ASN A 293 -18.09 -20.75 13.98
C ASN A 293 -17.33 -21.80 13.16
N LEU A 294 -16.19 -22.30 13.63
CA LEU A 294 -15.41 -23.36 12.98
C LEU A 294 -15.53 -24.67 13.77
N GLU A 295 -16.20 -25.65 13.18
CA GLU A 295 -16.43 -26.97 13.78
C GLU A 295 -15.58 -28.07 13.13
N LEU A 296 -15.61 -29.27 13.72
CA LEU A 296 -14.90 -30.44 13.18
C LEU A 296 -15.38 -30.83 11.76
N SER A 297 -16.67 -30.66 11.47
CA SER A 297 -17.24 -30.90 10.13
C SER A 297 -16.58 -30.01 9.08
N ASP A 298 -16.33 -28.75 9.40
CA ASP A 298 -15.68 -27.81 8.49
C ASP A 298 -14.23 -28.19 8.22
N VAL A 299 -13.51 -28.64 9.26
CA VAL A 299 -12.13 -29.16 9.12
C VAL A 299 -12.09 -30.41 8.23
N LYS A 300 -13.09 -31.30 8.34
CA LYS A 300 -13.20 -32.48 7.46
C LYS A 300 -13.40 -32.05 6.00
N THR A 301 -14.28 -31.09 5.75
CA THR A 301 -14.50 -30.55 4.40
C THR A 301 -13.24 -29.88 3.85
N LEU A 302 -12.57 -29.05 4.65
CA LEU A 302 -11.32 -28.38 4.29
C LEU A 302 -10.24 -29.37 3.88
N VAL A 303 -10.01 -30.41 4.70
CA VAL A 303 -9.00 -31.45 4.43
C VAL A 303 -9.34 -32.25 3.17
N ALA A 304 -10.63 -32.52 2.92
CA ALA A 304 -11.06 -33.19 1.70
C ALA A 304 -10.84 -32.33 0.44
N GLN A 305 -11.02 -31.01 0.54
CA GLN A 305 -10.84 -30.09 -0.59
C GLN A 305 -9.37 -29.78 -0.90
N CYS A 306 -8.52 -29.71 0.13
CA CYS A 306 -7.12 -29.31 0.01
C CYS A 306 -6.18 -30.38 0.61
N PRO A 307 -6.01 -31.54 -0.06
CA PRO A 307 -5.21 -32.65 0.48
C PRO A 307 -3.70 -32.36 0.52
N ASP A 308 -3.23 -31.41 -0.31
CA ASP A 308 -1.80 -31.10 -0.50
C ASP A 308 -1.30 -29.96 0.42
N LEU A 309 -2.07 -29.56 1.43
CA LEU A 309 -1.67 -28.51 2.37
C LEU A 309 -0.35 -28.82 3.09
N THR A 310 0.57 -27.85 3.05
CA THR A 310 1.83 -27.84 3.79
C THR A 310 1.77 -26.97 5.04
N ASP A 311 0.99 -25.88 4.99
CA ASP A 311 0.87 -24.91 6.07
C ASP A 311 -0.60 -24.67 6.38
N LEU A 312 -1.01 -24.95 7.61
CA LEU A 312 -2.39 -24.78 8.05
C LEU A 312 -2.42 -24.09 9.41
N ASP A 313 -3.08 -22.94 9.48
CA ASP A 313 -3.31 -22.21 10.73
C ASP A 313 -4.80 -22.18 11.07
N LEU A 314 -5.17 -22.92 12.13
CA LEU A 314 -6.51 -23.00 12.71
C LEU A 314 -6.54 -22.39 14.12
N SER A 315 -5.61 -21.49 14.43
CA SER A 315 -5.56 -20.83 15.74
C SER A 315 -6.89 -20.13 16.08
N ASP A 316 -7.18 -19.99 17.38
CA ASP A 316 -8.39 -19.37 17.91
C ASP A 316 -9.69 -20.08 17.48
N SER A 317 -9.62 -21.39 17.22
CA SER A 317 -10.78 -22.24 16.92
C SER A 317 -11.20 -22.98 18.17
N VAL A 318 -12.04 -22.33 18.98
CA VAL A 318 -12.37 -22.77 20.34
C VAL A 318 -13.15 -24.09 20.36
N MET A 319 -13.85 -24.44 19.29
CA MET A 319 -14.63 -25.69 19.20
C MET A 319 -13.81 -26.91 18.80
N LEU A 320 -12.55 -26.73 18.38
CA LEU A 320 -11.71 -27.87 18.00
C LEU A 320 -11.15 -28.57 19.23
N THR A 321 -11.30 -29.90 19.25
CA THR A 321 -10.71 -30.77 20.27
C THR A 321 -9.65 -31.68 19.63
N ALA A 322 -9.11 -32.63 20.40
CA ALA A 322 -8.08 -33.57 19.90
C ALA A 322 -8.61 -34.56 18.84
N ASP A 323 -9.93 -34.66 18.67
CA ASP A 323 -10.56 -35.48 17.62
C ASP A 323 -10.22 -35.01 16.19
N CYS A 324 -9.93 -33.71 16.01
CA CYS A 324 -9.50 -33.18 14.71
C CYS A 324 -8.17 -33.76 14.24
N PHE A 325 -7.33 -34.31 15.14
CA PHE A 325 -6.03 -34.86 14.78
C PHE A 325 -6.12 -36.08 13.86
N ALA A 326 -7.19 -36.88 13.97
CA ALA A 326 -7.45 -37.99 13.05
C ALA A 326 -7.79 -37.51 11.63
N VAL A 327 -8.40 -36.32 11.51
CA VAL A 327 -8.70 -35.68 10.23
C VAL A 327 -7.42 -35.08 9.64
N LEU A 328 -6.66 -34.33 10.44
CA LEU A 328 -5.42 -33.68 10.00
C LEU A 328 -4.33 -34.67 9.55
N GLN A 329 -4.34 -35.91 10.04
CA GLN A 329 -3.43 -36.98 9.57
C GLN A 329 -3.59 -37.33 8.09
N GLN A 330 -4.70 -36.95 7.46
CA GLN A 330 -4.93 -37.17 6.03
C GLN A 330 -4.11 -36.19 5.17
N LEU A 331 -3.63 -35.08 5.74
CA LEU A 331 -2.75 -34.13 5.06
C LEU A 331 -1.31 -34.63 5.08
N LEU A 332 -0.95 -35.45 4.09
CA LEU A 332 0.34 -36.15 4.02
C LEU A 332 1.54 -35.22 3.85
N HIS A 333 1.30 -33.99 3.40
CA HIS A 333 2.33 -32.98 3.14
C HIS A 333 2.42 -31.89 4.22
N LEU A 334 1.61 -31.99 5.28
CA LEU A 334 1.52 -30.98 6.33
C LEU A 334 2.83 -30.88 7.12
N GLN A 335 3.39 -29.67 7.15
CA GLN A 335 4.67 -29.34 7.79
C GLN A 335 4.51 -28.30 8.89
N HIS A 336 3.58 -27.35 8.73
CA HIS A 336 3.43 -26.23 9.64
C HIS A 336 1.99 -26.16 10.12
N LEU A 337 1.77 -26.33 11.43
CA LEU A 337 0.42 -26.34 12.01
C LEU A 337 0.26 -25.31 13.12
N GLY A 338 -0.77 -24.48 13.01
CA GLY A 338 -1.22 -23.52 14.02
C GLY A 338 -2.50 -23.99 14.72
N LEU A 339 -2.42 -24.15 16.05
CA LEU A 339 -3.52 -24.49 16.96
C LEU A 339 -3.47 -23.61 18.22
N SER A 340 -2.94 -22.39 18.09
CA SER A 340 -2.80 -21.50 19.24
C SER A 340 -4.19 -21.11 19.74
N ARG A 341 -4.37 -21.06 21.07
CA ARG A 341 -5.64 -20.69 21.71
C ARG A 341 -6.85 -21.60 21.35
N CYS A 342 -6.60 -22.82 20.88
CA CYS A 342 -7.62 -23.88 20.79
C CYS A 342 -7.80 -24.52 22.18
N TYR A 343 -8.49 -23.81 23.09
CA TYR A 343 -8.50 -24.11 24.53
C TYR A 343 -9.08 -25.48 24.91
N GLN A 344 -9.83 -26.14 24.03
CA GLN A 344 -10.36 -27.49 24.28
C GLN A 344 -9.36 -28.61 23.97
N ILE A 345 -8.19 -28.28 23.40
CA ILE A 345 -7.12 -29.24 23.15
C ILE A 345 -6.27 -29.40 24.42
N CYS A 346 -6.33 -30.59 25.01
CA CYS A 346 -5.47 -30.94 26.14
C CYS A 346 -3.99 -31.04 25.69
N PRO A 347 -3.03 -30.44 26.41
CA PRO A 347 -1.61 -30.50 26.06
C PRO A 347 -1.05 -31.91 25.88
N ALA A 348 -1.55 -32.90 26.62
CA ALA A 348 -1.12 -34.29 26.48
C ALA A 348 -1.41 -34.86 25.08
N ALA A 349 -2.50 -34.43 24.43
CA ALA A 349 -2.86 -34.88 23.10
C ALA A 349 -1.90 -34.37 22.01
N LEU A 350 -1.19 -33.26 22.26
CA LEU A 350 -0.20 -32.71 21.33
C LEU A 350 1.01 -33.64 21.13
N LEU A 351 1.33 -34.46 22.15
CA LEU A 351 2.37 -35.48 22.03
C LEU A 351 1.99 -36.55 21.00
N GLU A 352 0.73 -36.96 20.99
CA GLU A 352 0.22 -37.95 20.04
C GLU A 352 0.13 -37.38 18.63
N LEU A 353 -0.24 -36.10 18.50
CA LEU A 353 -0.22 -35.38 17.22
C LEU A 353 1.19 -35.36 16.61
N GLY A 354 2.19 -34.92 17.38
CA GLY A 354 3.56 -34.78 16.89
C GLY A 354 4.25 -36.10 16.54
N LYS A 355 3.79 -37.24 17.07
CA LYS A 355 4.28 -38.56 16.68
C LYS A 355 3.65 -39.08 15.39
N LYS A 356 2.41 -38.67 15.10
CA LYS A 356 1.62 -39.19 13.98
C LYS A 356 1.72 -38.33 12.72
N ILE A 357 1.96 -37.03 12.86
CA ILE A 357 2.11 -36.09 11.75
C ILE A 357 3.56 -35.59 11.73
N PRO A 358 4.28 -35.70 10.60
CA PRO A 358 5.69 -35.32 10.47
C PRO A 358 5.86 -33.79 10.33
N LEU A 359 5.42 -33.04 11.35
CA LEU A 359 5.49 -31.58 11.36
C LEU A 359 6.93 -31.08 11.49
N LYS A 360 7.22 -29.96 10.83
CA LYS A 360 8.43 -29.14 11.04
C LYS A 360 8.23 -28.07 12.11
N SER A 361 7.02 -27.52 12.22
CA SER A 361 6.68 -26.57 13.29
C SER A 361 5.25 -26.69 13.80
N LEU A 362 5.07 -26.39 15.08
CA LEU A 362 3.78 -26.40 15.75
C LEU A 362 3.62 -25.12 16.61
N SER A 363 2.56 -24.36 16.35
CA SER A 363 2.22 -23.15 17.11
C SER A 363 1.00 -23.41 17.99
N VAL A 364 1.22 -23.51 19.30
CA VAL A 364 0.25 -23.85 20.35
C VAL A 364 0.32 -22.84 21.51
N PHE A 365 0.42 -21.55 21.18
CA PHE A 365 0.45 -20.48 22.18
C PHE A 365 -0.86 -20.47 22.98
N GLY A 366 -0.77 -20.23 24.29
CA GLY A 366 -1.93 -20.07 25.17
C GLY A 366 -2.60 -21.36 25.63
N ILE A 367 -2.24 -22.54 25.11
CA ILE A 367 -2.82 -23.83 25.55
C ILE A 367 -1.87 -24.67 26.40
N VAL A 368 -0.55 -24.41 26.33
CA VAL A 368 0.47 -25.16 27.08
C VAL A 368 1.11 -24.23 28.14
N SER A 369 1.19 -24.71 29.38
CA SER A 369 1.89 -24.01 30.48
C SER A 369 3.42 -24.03 30.29
N GLU A 370 4.16 -23.13 30.95
CA GLU A 370 5.62 -23.07 30.83
C GLU A 370 6.31 -24.39 31.24
N GLY A 371 5.88 -25.03 32.33
CA GLY A 371 6.43 -26.30 32.78
C GLY A 371 6.22 -27.44 31.77
N SER A 372 5.01 -27.55 31.20
CA SER A 372 4.68 -28.58 30.21
C SER A 372 5.31 -28.30 28.83
N MET A 373 5.63 -27.03 28.52
CA MET A 373 6.28 -26.64 27.26
C MET A 373 7.66 -27.28 27.11
N GLN A 374 8.44 -27.33 28.20
CA GLN A 374 9.77 -27.94 28.18
C GLN A 374 9.67 -29.43 27.87
N ILE A 375 8.76 -30.13 28.54
CA ILE A 375 8.49 -31.56 28.32
C ILE A 375 8.05 -31.82 26.86
N LEU A 376 7.17 -30.97 26.33
CA LEU A 376 6.68 -31.10 24.96
C LEU A 376 7.81 -30.94 23.93
N LYS A 377 8.71 -29.96 24.12
CA LYS A 377 9.88 -29.74 23.27
C LYS A 377 10.90 -30.89 23.37
N GLU A 378 11.13 -31.42 24.55
CA GLU A 378 12.02 -32.57 24.77
C GLU A 378 11.45 -33.86 24.16
N SER A 379 10.13 -34.04 24.22
CA SER A 379 9.45 -35.20 23.64
C SER A 379 9.36 -35.15 22.11
N LEU A 380 9.37 -33.95 21.52
CA LEU A 380 9.24 -33.71 20.08
C LEU A 380 10.40 -32.84 19.55
N PRO A 381 11.66 -33.29 19.66
CA PRO A 381 12.84 -32.46 19.39
C PRO A 381 13.01 -32.09 17.91
N HIS A 382 12.34 -32.80 17.01
CA HIS A 382 12.33 -32.55 15.57
C HIS A 382 11.36 -31.44 15.16
N ILE A 383 10.45 -31.02 16.06
CA ILE A 383 9.42 -30.01 15.79
C ILE A 383 9.80 -28.68 16.43
N LYS A 384 9.77 -27.60 15.66
CA LYS A 384 9.91 -26.24 16.19
C LYS A 384 8.60 -25.80 16.84
N ILE A 385 8.55 -25.78 18.16
CA ILE A 385 7.34 -25.44 18.93
C ILE A 385 7.38 -23.98 19.41
N ASN A 386 6.33 -23.22 19.09
CA ASN A 386 6.15 -21.82 19.51
C ASN A 386 7.33 -20.90 19.14
N CYS A 387 7.91 -21.10 17.94
CA CYS A 387 9.03 -20.30 17.44
C CYS A 387 8.60 -19.10 16.58
N SER A 388 7.32 -18.96 16.26
CA SER A 388 6.81 -17.90 15.38
C SER A 388 5.46 -17.40 15.87
N TYR A 389 5.42 -16.13 16.29
CA TYR A 389 4.20 -15.47 16.79
C TYR A 389 3.23 -15.05 15.68
N PHE A 390 3.74 -14.88 14.45
CA PHE A 390 2.99 -14.34 13.33
C PHE A 390 3.02 -15.34 12.16
N SER A 391 1.85 -15.58 11.57
CA SER A 391 1.73 -16.33 10.33
C SER A 391 2.31 -15.53 9.16
N THR A 392 3.01 -16.21 8.26
CA THR A 392 3.57 -15.66 7.02
C THR A 392 2.66 -15.87 5.81
N ILE A 393 1.61 -16.69 5.95
CA ILE A 393 0.75 -17.15 4.84
C ILE A 393 0.10 -15.94 4.15
N GLY A 394 0.34 -15.80 2.84
CA GLY A 394 -0.20 -14.73 2.00
C GLY A 394 0.35 -13.34 2.31
N ARG A 395 1.20 -13.15 3.34
CA ARG A 395 1.66 -11.82 3.76
C ARG A 395 2.65 -11.24 2.76
N PRO A 396 2.49 -9.97 2.34
CA PRO A 396 3.42 -9.32 1.41
C PRO A 396 4.83 -9.20 1.95
N THR A 397 4.98 -8.94 3.26
CA THR A 397 6.30 -8.80 3.90
C THR A 397 6.41 -9.76 5.07
N THR A 398 7.45 -10.59 5.07
CA THR A 398 7.73 -11.56 6.13
C THR A 398 8.97 -11.15 6.94
N GLY A 399 8.95 -11.36 8.26
CA GLY A 399 10.06 -11.08 9.18
C GLY A 399 9.95 -9.77 9.99
N ILE A 400 10.81 -9.63 11.01
CA ILE A 400 10.80 -8.54 12.02
C ILE A 400 11.52 -7.28 11.50
N ARG A 401 12.40 -7.42 10.51
CA ARG A 401 13.14 -6.28 9.94
C ARG A 401 12.20 -5.49 9.03
N LYS A 402 12.38 -4.16 8.98
CA LYS A 402 11.73 -3.24 8.03
C LYS A 402 12.14 -3.59 6.59
N SER A 403 11.70 -4.73 6.08
CA SER A 403 11.95 -5.14 4.71
C SER A 403 11.24 -4.16 3.78
N ARG A 404 11.98 -3.68 2.79
CA ARG A 404 11.43 -2.91 1.66
C ARG A 404 10.99 -3.85 0.53
N GLU A 405 11.02 -5.14 0.78
CA GLU A 405 10.61 -6.16 -0.18
C GLU A 405 9.15 -6.55 0.05
N MET A 406 8.47 -6.86 -1.04
CA MET A 406 7.10 -7.36 -1.09
C MET A 406 7.11 -8.66 -1.90
N TRP A 407 6.77 -9.80 -1.29
CA TRP A 407 6.93 -11.16 -1.85
C TRP A 407 8.31 -11.36 -2.51
N GLY A 408 9.38 -10.91 -1.82
CA GLY A 408 10.76 -10.98 -2.31
C GLY A 408 11.16 -9.93 -3.35
N MET A 409 10.24 -9.07 -3.79
CA MET A 409 10.51 -8.03 -4.80
C MET A 409 10.84 -6.69 -4.15
N LYS A 410 11.92 -6.05 -4.60
CA LYS A 410 12.24 -4.67 -4.21
C LYS A 410 11.54 -3.67 -5.13
N CYS A 411 10.89 -2.66 -4.55
CA CYS A 411 10.42 -1.52 -5.31
C CYS A 411 11.58 -0.58 -5.64
N LYS A 412 11.73 -0.25 -6.92
CA LYS A 412 12.75 0.69 -7.41
C LYS A 412 12.40 2.11 -7.02
N LEU A 413 11.16 2.53 -7.32
CA LEU A 413 10.69 3.87 -7.01
C LEU A 413 10.17 3.88 -5.58
N THR A 414 10.78 4.69 -4.72
CA THR A 414 10.38 4.82 -3.32
C THR A 414 10.39 6.27 -2.89
N LEU A 415 9.50 6.63 -1.97
CA LEU A 415 9.45 7.97 -1.35
C LEU A 415 10.10 7.93 0.04
N ASN A 416 11.44 7.91 0.09
CA ASN A 416 12.18 8.02 1.35
C ASN A 416 12.58 9.47 1.64
N TYR A 417 12.31 9.92 2.86
CA TYR A 417 12.68 11.25 3.36
C TYR A 417 14.17 11.40 3.68
N LYS A 418 14.91 10.28 3.79
CA LYS A 418 16.34 10.30 4.14
C LYS A 418 17.24 10.80 3.00
N ASP A 419 16.69 10.99 1.81
CA ASP A 419 17.47 11.41 0.64
C ASP A 419 17.58 12.95 0.53
N TYR A 420 17.04 13.70 1.51
CA TYR A 420 17.01 15.18 1.50
C TYR A 420 17.31 15.84 2.87
N LEU A 421 17.91 15.11 3.81
CA LEU A 421 18.64 15.65 4.96
C LEU A 421 20.13 15.48 4.68
#